data_AF-U1GYM5-F1
#
_entry.id   AF-U1GYM5-F1
#
_cell.length_a   1.000
_cell.length_b   1.000
_cell.length_c   1.000
_cell.angle_alpha   90.00
_cell.angle_beta   90.00
_cell.angle_gamma   90.00
#
_symmetry.space_group_name_H-M   'P 1'
#
loop_
_entity.id
_entity.type
_entity.pdbx_description
1 polymer ?
#
loop_
_entity_poly.entity_id
_entity_poly.type
_entity_poly.pdbx_seq_one_letter_code
_entity_poly.pdbx_strand_id
1 'polypeptide(L)'
;MIHKFFSKIPAKILQYIADDFRKAGAIAGVGLVGFVLSKDNINEMEASALLIVGMSFWILGLLLNYVADIMNKKTRKPVKHIKQHH
;
A
#
# COMPACT_ATOMS: atom_id res chain seq x y z
N MET A 1 -5.76 7.58 -19.77
CA MET A 1 -4.29 7.75 -19.75
C MET A 1 -3.61 6.92 -18.64
N ILE A 2 -4.19 6.86 -17.45
CA ILE A 2 -3.64 6.17 -16.26
C ILE A 2 -3.42 4.65 -16.47
N HIS A 3 -4.32 3.98 -17.20
CA HIS A 3 -4.26 2.53 -17.44
C HIS A 3 -3.02 2.05 -18.22
N LYS A 4 -2.39 2.93 -19.03
CA LYS A 4 -1.14 2.61 -19.78
C LYS A 4 0.12 2.72 -18.92
N PHE A 5 0.09 3.51 -17.85
CA PHE A 5 1.23 3.65 -16.94
C PHE A 5 1.34 2.43 -16.03
N PHE A 6 0.24 2.02 -15.40
CA PHE A 6 0.22 0.84 -14.52
C PHE A 6 0.50 -0.48 -15.26
N SER A 7 0.25 -0.57 -16.57
CA SER A 7 0.53 -1.79 -17.34
C SER A 7 2.02 -2.05 -17.60
N LYS A 8 2.88 -1.03 -17.47
CA LYS A 8 4.34 -1.17 -17.64
C LYS A 8 5.08 -1.38 -16.31
N ILE A 9 4.42 -1.15 -15.18
CA ILE A 9 5.03 -1.30 -13.86
C ILE A 9 4.97 -2.78 -13.47
N PRO A 10 6.10 -3.43 -13.17
CA PRO A 10 6.10 -4.79 -12.65
C PRO A 10 5.33 -4.87 -11.33
N ALA A 11 4.50 -5.91 -11.16
CA ALA A 11 3.68 -6.10 -9.95
C ALA A 11 4.51 -6.07 -8.66
N LYS A 12 5.76 -6.55 -8.71
CA LYS A 12 6.71 -6.50 -7.58
C LYS A 12 7.07 -5.07 -7.15
N ILE A 13 7.20 -4.13 -8.09
CA ILE A 13 7.44 -2.72 -7.76
C ILE A 13 6.20 -2.12 -7.08
N LEU A 14 5.00 -2.50 -7.55
CA LEU A 14 3.76 -2.06 -6.95
C LEU A 14 3.59 -2.57 -5.51
N GLN A 15 4.03 -3.80 -5.21
CA GLN A 15 4.09 -4.34 -3.85
C GLN A 15 5.07 -3.58 -2.96
N TYR A 16 6.26 -3.23 -3.46
CA TYR A 16 7.21 -2.41 -2.68
C TYR A 16 6.63 -1.05 -2.33
N ILE A 17 6.02 -0.37 -3.30
CA ILE A 17 5.36 0.92 -3.08
C ILE A 17 4.21 0.77 -2.07
N ALA A 18 3.42 -0.30 -2.18
CA ALA A 18 2.33 -0.61 -1.25
C ALA A 18 2.83 -0.76 0.20
N ASP A 19 3.93 -1.49 0.39
CA ASP A 19 4.54 -1.70 1.70
C ASP A 19 5.13 -0.40 2.26
N ASP A 20 5.74 0.44 1.43
CA ASP A 20 6.25 1.74 1.83
C ASP A 20 5.12 2.67 2.29
N PHE A 21 3.98 2.68 1.59
CA PHE A 21 2.79 3.42 2.03
C PHE A 21 2.22 2.92 3.36
N ARG A 22 2.20 1.59 3.59
CA ARG A 22 1.78 1.03 4.88
C ARG A 22 2.73 1.40 6.01
N LYS A 23 4.05 1.34 5.77
CA LYS A 23 5.06 1.76 6.74
C LYS A 23 4.96 3.24 7.05
N ALA A 24 4.80 4.08 6.03
CA ALA A 24 4.61 5.52 6.21
C ALA A 24 3.33 5.82 7.03
N GLY A 25 2.22 5.13 6.74
CA GLY A 25 1.00 5.22 7.55
C GLY A 25 1.20 4.76 8.99
N ALA A 26 1.95 3.66 9.21
CA ALA A 26 2.30 3.18 10.56
C ALA A 26 3.12 4.22 11.33
N ILE A 27 4.15 4.77 10.69
CA ILE A 27 5.02 5.81 11.24
C ILE A 27 4.22 7.08 11.55
N ALA A 28 3.30 7.47 10.68
CA ALA A 28 2.38 8.58 10.95
C ALA A 28 1.50 8.31 12.17
N GLY A 29 1.03 7.08 12.36
CA GLY A 29 0.27 6.68 13.55
C GLY A 29 1.11 6.69 14.84
N VAL A 30 2.34 6.17 14.81
CA VAL A 30 3.27 6.23 15.96
C VAL A 30 3.66 7.68 16.26
N GLY A 31 3.93 8.47 15.21
CA GLY A 31 4.23 9.89 15.30
C GLY A 31 3.07 10.69 15.88
N LEU A 32 1.82 10.36 15.54
CA LEU A 32 0.62 10.93 16.15
C LEU A 32 0.60 10.65 17.66
N VAL A 33 0.83 9.40 18.10
CA VAL A 33 0.87 9.06 19.53
C VAL A 33 1.96 9.84 20.27
N GLY A 34 3.17 9.91 19.70
CA GLY A 34 4.27 10.70 20.28
C GLY A 34 3.97 12.20 20.32
N PHE A 35 3.33 12.74 19.28
CA PHE A 35 2.96 14.15 19.20
C PHE A 35 1.86 14.51 20.21
N VAL A 36 0.82 13.67 20.35
CA VAL A 36 -0.25 13.84 21.34
C VAL A 36 0.32 13.82 22.76
N LEU A 37 1.22 12.87 23.08
CA LEU A 37 1.84 12.78 24.41
C LEU A 37 2.79 13.94 24.72
N SER A 38 3.37 14.57 23.69
CA SER A 38 4.36 15.65 23.85
C SER A 38 3.73 17.05 23.92
N LYS A 39 2.44 17.20 23.61
CA LYS A 39 1.74 18.49 23.58
C LYS A 39 0.43 18.42 24.36
N ASP A 40 0.38 19.13 25.49
CA ASP A 40 -0.85 19.33 26.28
C ASP A 40 -1.95 20.15 25.56
N ASN A 41 -1.62 20.82 24.46
CA ASN A 41 -2.51 21.72 23.71
C ASN A 41 -2.68 21.33 22.24
N ILE A 42 -2.67 20.03 21.92
CA ILE A 42 -2.99 19.62 20.56
C ILE A 42 -4.44 20.01 20.23
N ASN A 43 -4.64 20.71 19.12
CA ASN A 43 -5.99 21.03 18.67
C ASN A 43 -6.63 19.77 18.08
N GLU A 44 -7.91 19.50 18.39
CA GLU A 44 -8.65 18.34 17.88
C GLU A 44 -8.63 18.26 16.34
N MET A 45 -8.60 19.42 15.68
CA MET A 45 -8.44 19.53 14.23
C MET A 45 -7.09 19.02 13.71
N GLU A 46 -5.99 19.28 14.44
CA GLU A 46 -4.65 18.83 14.03
C GLU A 46 -4.52 17.32 14.21
N ALA A 47 -5.03 16.79 15.33
CA ALA A 47 -5.04 15.36 15.61
C ALA A 47 -5.89 14.58 14.59
N SER A 48 -7.07 15.10 14.24
CA SER A 48 -7.94 14.48 13.24
C SER A 48 -7.34 14.53 11.83
N ALA A 49 -6.68 15.63 11.45
CA ALA A 49 -5.99 15.72 10.16
C ALA A 49 -4.86 14.67 10.05
N LEU A 50 -4.04 14.51 11.09
CA LEU A 50 -2.99 13.49 11.14
C LEU A 50 -3.54 12.06 11.07
N LEU A 51 -4.65 11.78 11.77
CA LEU A 51 -5.34 10.49 11.70
C LEU A 51 -5.83 10.19 10.28
N ILE A 52 -6.49 11.17 9.63
CA ILE A 52 -7.00 11.02 8.28
C ILE A 52 -5.86 10.76 7.30
N VAL A 53 -4.76 11.49 7.40
CA VAL A 53 -3.58 11.30 6.53
C VAL A 53 -2.95 9.92 6.74
N GLY A 54 -2.73 9.51 8.00
CA GLY A 54 -2.17 8.19 8.30
C GLY A 54 -3.06 7.05 7.78
N MET A 55 -4.38 7.16 7.99
CA MET A 55 -5.34 6.17 7.53
C MET A 55 -5.48 6.12 6.01
N SER A 56 -5.41 7.27 5.33
CA SER A 56 -5.46 7.31 3.86
C SER A 56 -4.21 6.70 3.23
N PHE A 57 -3.01 6.94 3.79
CA PHE A 57 -1.81 6.22 3.34
C PHE A 57 -1.89 4.71 3.57
N TRP A 58 -2.47 4.28 4.69
CA TRP A 58 -2.67 2.87 4.97
C TRP A 58 -3.62 2.20 3.97
N ILE A 59 -4.76 2.85 3.68
CA ILE A 59 -5.75 2.36 2.70
C ILE A 59 -5.14 2.33 1.30
N LEU A 60 -4.37 3.34 0.90
CA LEU A 60 -3.66 3.36 -0.38
C LEU A 60 -2.68 2.19 -0.50
N GLY A 61 -1.91 1.90 0.57
CA GLY A 61 -1.04 0.72 0.60
C GLY A 61 -1.80 -0.59 0.42
N LEU A 62 -2.97 -0.76 1.06
CA LEU A 62 -3.82 -1.94 0.86
C LEU A 62 -4.32 -2.08 -0.58
N LEU A 63 -4.78 -0.97 -1.17
CA LEU A 63 -5.27 -0.95 -2.56
C LEU A 63 -4.16 -1.30 -3.55
N LEU A 64 -2.95 -0.78 -3.38
CA LEU A 64 -1.82 -1.09 -4.25
C LEU A 64 -1.41 -2.55 -4.16
N ASN A 65 -1.40 -3.14 -2.96
CA ASN A 65 -1.15 -4.57 -2.78
C ASN A 65 -2.23 -5.42 -3.46
N TYR A 66 -3.51 -5.04 -3.32
CA TYR A 66 -4.61 -5.73 -3.99
C TYR A 66 -4.49 -5.68 -5.52
N VAL A 67 -4.14 -4.52 -6.09
CA VAL A 67 -3.90 -4.37 -7.53
C VAL A 67 -2.71 -5.22 -7.97
N ALA A 68 -1.62 -5.25 -7.20
CA ALA A 68 -0.46 -6.06 -7.52
C ALA A 68 -0.77 -7.57 -7.52
N ASP A 69 -1.60 -8.02 -6.58
CA ASP A 69 -2.05 -9.41 -6.51
C ASP A 69 -2.94 -9.78 -7.71
N ILE A 70 -3.83 -8.89 -8.15
CA ILE A 70 -4.61 -9.09 -9.37
C ILE A 70 -3.67 -9.20 -10.59
N MET A 71 -2.67 -8.32 -10.69
CA MET A 71 -1.69 -8.36 -11.78
C MET A 71 -0.90 -9.67 -11.79
N ASN A 72 -0.47 -10.15 -10.62
CA ASN A 72 0.24 -11.43 -10.47
C ASN A 72 -0.64 -12.65 -10.79
N LYS A 73 -1.93 -12.64 -10.41
CA LYS A 73 -2.87 -13.71 -10.79
C LYS A 73 -3.12 -13.74 -12.30
N LYS A 74 -3.13 -12.58 -12.96
CA LYS A 74 -3.33 -12.48 -14.42
C LYS A 74 -2.13 -12.98 -15.23
N THR A 75 -0.91 -12.86 -14.70
CA THR A 75 0.32 -13.38 -15.32
C THR A 75 0.57 -14.86 -15.02
N ARG A 76 0.06 -15.40 -13.90
CA ARG A 76 0.02 -16.85 -13.64
C ARG A 76 -1.16 -17.50 -14.36
N LYS A 77 -1.16 -17.54 -15.70
CA LYS A 77 -1.91 -18.60 -16.39
C LYS A 77 -1.30 -19.94 -15.96
N PRO A 78 -2.09 -20.98 -15.65
CA PRO A 78 -1.55 -22.28 -15.29
C PRO A 78 -0.68 -22.77 -16.45
N VAL A 79 0.61 -22.88 -16.21
CA VAL A 79 1.51 -23.62 -17.08
C VAL A 79 0.96 -25.04 -17.09
N LYS A 80 0.26 -25.42 -18.18
CA LYS A 80 -0.04 -26.83 -18.45
C LYS A 80 1.31 -27.52 -18.49
N HIS A 81 1.66 -28.24 -17.43
CA HIS A 81 2.73 -29.22 -17.48
C HIS A 81 2.37 -30.21 -18.57
N ILE A 82 2.92 -30.02 -19.76
CA ILE A 82 2.94 -31.05 -20.80
C ILE A 82 3.81 -32.14 -20.21
N LYS A 83 3.17 -33.22 -19.74
CA LYS A 83 3.87 -34.46 -19.37
C LYS A 83 4.60 -34.93 -20.62
N GLN A 84 5.90 -34.70 -20.68
CA GLN A 84 6.79 -35.51 -21.50
C GLN A 84 7.07 -36.78 -20.70
N HIS A 85 6.38 -37.87 -21.05
CA HIS A 85 6.90 -39.20 -20.77
C HIS A 85 7.11 -39.89 -22.10
N HIS A 86 8.36 -40.29 -22.25
CA HIS A 86 9.05 -40.91 -23.36
C HIS A 86 8.91 -42.43 -23.28
#